data_AF-J2GW38-F1
#
_entry.id   AF-J2GW38-F1
#
_cell.length_a   1.000
_cell.length_b   1.000
_cell.length_c   1.000
_cell.angle_alpha   90.00
_cell.angle_beta   90.00
_cell.angle_gamma   90.00
#
_symmetry.space_group_name_H-M   'P 1'
#
loop_
_entity.id
_entity.type
_entity.pdbx_description
1 polymer ?
#
loop_
_entity_poly.entity_id
_entity_poly.type
_entity_poly.pdbx_seq_one_letter_code
_entity_poly.pdbx_strand_id
1 'polypeptide(L)'
;MQVIRTIAWVVVTAILVAFIAMNWNTAPVNFWPLENGNYIHFDWPVGFVALLFFGLGMLPVWLYLRAVRWRLNRRIASLENSLRANSTAALTNPATVPVTTPAAVPETDPAFAIENPSEPLKP
;
A
#
# COMPACT_ATOMS: atom_id res chain seq x y z
N MET A 1 -23.78 5.87 2.69
CA MET A 1 -22.90 4.94 1.94
C MET A 1 -23.63 3.73 1.38
N GLN A 2 -24.53 3.08 2.14
CA GLN A 2 -25.19 1.85 1.70
C GLN A 2 -26.18 2.06 0.53
N VAL A 3 -27.00 3.12 0.57
CA VAL A 3 -27.94 3.45 -0.51
C VAL A 3 -27.22 3.70 -1.84
N ILE A 4 -26.17 4.52 -1.83
CA ILE A 4 -25.35 4.80 -3.03
C ILE A 4 -24.74 3.50 -3.58
N ARG A 5 -24.22 2.63 -2.70
CA ARG A 5 -23.68 1.33 -3.11
C ARG A 5 -24.77 0.44 -3.72
N THR A 6 -25.97 0.41 -3.15
CA THR A 6 -27.10 -0.38 -3.67
C THR A 6 -27.54 0.14 -5.03
N ILE A 7 -27.70 1.45 -5.20
CA ILE A 7 -28.07 2.06 -6.50
C ILE A 7 -27.01 1.75 -7.55
N ALA A 8 -25.73 1.89 -7.22
CA ALA A 8 -24.64 1.54 -8.13
C ALA A 8 -24.73 0.07 -8.58
N TRP A 9 -24.96 -0.85 -7.64
CA TRP A 9 -25.15 -2.26 -7.97
C TRP A 9 -26.36 -2.47 -8.87
N VAL A 10 -27.52 -1.89 -8.55
CA VAL A 10 -28.74 -2.00 -9.37
C VAL A 10 -28.52 -1.52 -10.80
N VAL A 11 -27.84 -0.38 -10.98
CA VAL A 11 -27.51 0.14 -12.31
C VAL A 11 -26.58 -0.81 -13.06
N VAL A 12 -25.55 -1.34 -12.39
CA VAL A 12 -24.63 -2.31 -13.00
C VAL A 12 -25.38 -3.59 -13.41
N THR A 13 -26.25 -4.15 -12.56
CA THR A 13 -27.04 -5.34 -12.93
C THR A 13 -27.99 -5.05 -14.08
N ALA A 14 -28.65 -3.88 -14.10
CA ALA A 14 -29.53 -3.50 -15.19
C ALA A 14 -28.79 -3.41 -16.53
N ILE A 15 -27.61 -2.80 -16.56
CA ILE A 15 -26.74 -2.76 -17.75
C ILE A 15 -26.34 -4.17 -18.18
N LEU A 16 -25.97 -5.03 -17.23
CA LEU A 16 -25.59 -6.43 -17.48
C LEU A 16 -26.71 -7.20 -18.19
N VAL A 17 -27.93 -7.09 -17.65
CA VAL A 17 -29.12 -7.78 -18.18
C VAL A 17 -29.48 -7.24 -19.54
N ALA A 18 -29.47 -5.90 -19.73
CA ALA A 18 -29.72 -5.29 -21.02
C ALA A 18 -28.69 -5.74 -22.06
N PHE A 19 -27.41 -5.81 -21.70
CA PHE A 19 -26.36 -6.29 -22.58
C PHE A 19 -26.58 -7.74 -23.00
N ILE A 20 -26.93 -8.65 -22.07
CA ILE A 20 -27.25 -10.03 -22.40
C ILE A 20 -28.45 -10.11 -23.34
N ALA A 21 -29.52 -9.37 -23.04
CA ALA A 21 -30.74 -9.37 -23.86
C ALA A 21 -30.51 -8.82 -25.28
N MET A 22 -29.72 -7.75 -25.42
CA MET A 22 -29.38 -7.16 -26.73
C MET A 22 -28.44 -8.07 -27.54
N ASN A 23 -27.59 -8.87 -26.87
CA ASN A 23 -26.65 -9.77 -27.51
C ASN A 23 -27.11 -11.23 -27.46
N TRP A 24 -28.42 -11.45 -27.50
CA TRP A 24 -29.03 -12.78 -27.56
C TRP A 24 -28.95 -13.37 -28.98
N ASN A 25 -27.74 -13.39 -29.53
CA ASN A 25 -27.44 -14.09 -30.76
C ASN A 25 -26.70 -15.37 -30.41
N THR A 26 -27.21 -16.52 -30.86
CA THR A 26 -26.58 -17.82 -30.69
C THR A 26 -25.50 -17.99 -31.73
N ALA A 27 -24.24 -18.12 -31.27
CA ALA A 27 -23.14 -18.45 -32.15
C ALA A 27 -22.89 -19.97 -32.06
N PRO A 28 -22.84 -20.68 -33.20
CA PRO A 28 -22.49 -22.09 -33.22
C PRO A 28 -21.01 -22.23 -32.87
N VAL A 29 -20.72 -22.84 -31.71
CA VAL A 29 -19.36 -23.19 -31.32
C VAL A 29 -19.15 -24.68 -31.61
N ASN A 30 -18.18 -24.98 -32.46
CA ASN A 30 -17.82 -26.35 -32.82
C ASN A 30 -16.84 -26.90 -31.79
N PHE A 31 -17.33 -27.73 -30.86
CA PHE A 31 -16.47 -28.41 -29.91
C PHE A 31 -16.12 -29.79 -30.46
N TRP A 32 -14.84 -29.97 -30.79
CA TRP A 32 -14.19 -31.25 -31.04
C TRP A 32 -14.62 -31.99 -32.34
N PRO A 33 -13.68 -32.38 -33.21
CA PRO A 33 -14.01 -33.25 -34.34
C PRO A 33 -14.27 -34.67 -33.81
N LEU A 34 -15.48 -35.19 -34.02
CA LEU A 34 -15.75 -36.61 -33.79
C LEU A 34 -15.18 -37.44 -34.95
N GLU A 35 -14.86 -38.70 -34.65
CA GLU A 35 -14.26 -39.68 -35.57
C GLU A 35 -15.08 -39.90 -36.85
N ASN A 36 -16.35 -39.47 -36.85
CA ASN A 36 -17.30 -39.56 -37.96
C ASN A 36 -17.34 -38.28 -38.83
N GLY A 37 -16.43 -37.32 -38.61
CA GLY A 37 -16.41 -36.03 -39.31
C GLY A 37 -17.48 -35.04 -38.86
N ASN A 38 -18.22 -35.36 -37.80
CA ASN A 38 -19.23 -34.51 -37.21
C ASN A 38 -18.64 -33.67 -36.07
N TYR A 39 -19.18 -32.47 -35.83
CA TYR A 39 -18.80 -31.63 -34.69
C TYR A 39 -19.94 -31.59 -33.68
N ILE A 40 -19.61 -31.43 -32.40
CA ILE A 40 -20.63 -31.08 -31.42
C ILE A 40 -20.91 -29.59 -31.58
N HIS A 41 -22.08 -29.28 -32.13
CA HIS A 41 -22.57 -27.92 -32.25
C HIS A 41 -23.19 -27.50 -30.93
N PHE A 42 -22.61 -26.50 -30.28
CA PHE A 42 -23.20 -25.88 -29.10
C PHE A 42 -23.52 -24.43 -29.41
N ASP A 43 -24.81 -24.10 -29.44
CA ASP A 43 -25.30 -22.75 -29.67
C ASP A 43 -25.28 -21.98 -28.35
N TRP A 44 -24.16 -21.30 -28.08
CA TRP A 44 -24.03 -20.45 -26.89
C TRP A 44 -24.47 -19.02 -27.19
N PRO A 45 -25.26 -18.37 -26.30
CA PRO A 45 -25.56 -16.95 -26.43
C PRO A 45 -24.28 -16.12 -26.32
N VAL A 46 -23.97 -15.34 -27.36
CA VAL A 46 -22.76 -14.51 -27.43
C VAL A 46 -22.70 -13.52 -26.26
N GLY A 47 -23.85 -12.97 -25.85
CA GLY A 47 -23.92 -12.06 -24.70
C GLY A 47 -23.39 -12.66 -23.40
N PHE A 48 -23.66 -13.94 -23.13
CA PHE A 48 -23.16 -14.60 -21.91
C PHE A 48 -21.64 -14.79 -21.97
N VAL A 49 -21.14 -15.26 -23.12
CA VAL A 49 -19.72 -15.49 -23.34
C VAL A 49 -18.94 -14.17 -23.22
N ALA A 50 -19.39 -13.12 -23.90
CA ALA A 50 -18.78 -11.80 -23.85
C ALA A 50 -18.74 -11.24 -22.42
N LEU A 51 -19.83 -11.39 -21.67
CA LEU A 51 -19.89 -10.95 -20.28
C LEU A 51 -18.93 -11.72 -19.38
N LEU A 52 -18.83 -13.04 -19.58
CA LEU A 52 -17.95 -13.89 -18.81
C LEU A 52 -16.48 -13.52 -19.05
N PHE A 53 -16.07 -13.33 -20.31
CA PHE A 53 -14.72 -12.85 -20.65
C PHE A 53 -14.46 -11.43 -20.17
N PHE A 54 -15.44 -10.53 -20.23
CA PHE A 54 -15.33 -9.18 -19.68
C PHE A 54 -15.10 -9.21 -18.16
N GLY A 55 -15.88 -10.02 -17.45
CA GLY A 55 -15.71 -10.25 -16.01
C GLY A 55 -14.35 -10.86 -15.69
N LEU A 56 -13.92 -11.85 -16.47
CA LEU A 56 -12.60 -12.51 -16.33
C LEU A 56 -11.44 -11.56 -16.61
N GLY A 57 -11.57 -10.64 -17.57
CA GLY A 57 -10.58 -9.60 -17.85
C GLY A 57 -10.51 -8.51 -16.77
N MET A 58 -11.65 -8.21 -16.12
CA MET A 58 -11.71 -7.24 -15.03
C MET A 58 -11.21 -7.82 -13.69
N LEU A 59 -11.37 -9.12 -13.49
CA LEU A 59 -10.99 -9.86 -12.29
C LEU A 59 -9.52 -9.64 -11.84
N PRO A 60 -8.50 -9.78 -12.70
CA PRO A 60 -7.11 -9.60 -12.30
C PRO A 60 -6.80 -8.17 -11.84
N VAL A 61 -7.34 -7.16 -12.54
CA VAL A 61 -7.17 -5.75 -12.17
C VAL A 61 -7.86 -5.46 -10.84
N TRP A 62 -9.09 -5.96 -10.66
CA TRP A 62 -9.84 -5.79 -9.42
C TRP A 62 -9.14 -6.42 -8.21
N LEU A 63 -8.63 -7.65 -8.35
CA LEU A 63 -7.86 -8.33 -7.30
C LEU A 63 -6.57 -7.57 -6.95
N TYR A 64 -5.85 -7.07 -7.95
CA TYR A 64 -4.64 -6.28 -7.73
C TYR A 64 -4.94 -5.01 -6.92
N LEU A 65 -5.93 -4.22 -7.36
CA LEU A 65 -6.35 -3.00 -6.66
C LEU A 65 -6.83 -3.31 -5.23
N ARG A 66 -7.54 -4.42 -5.03
CA ARG A 66 -7.99 -4.88 -3.71
C ARG A 66 -6.81 -5.22 -2.80
N ALA A 67 -5.80 -5.91 -3.32
CA ALA A 67 -4.58 -6.26 -2.57
C ALA A 67 -3.76 -5.02 -2.18
N VAL A 68 -3.60 -4.07 -3.10
CA VAL A 68 -2.93 -2.79 -2.83
C VAL A 68 -3.65 -2.03 -1.71
N ARG A 69 -4.98 -1.91 -1.78
CA ARG A 69 -5.77 -1.24 -0.74
C ARG A 69 -5.64 -1.92 0.62
N TRP A 70 -5.65 -3.25 0.65
CA TRP A 70 -5.43 -4.01 1.88
C TRP A 70 -4.04 -3.78 2.47
N ARG A 71 -3.00 -3.78 1.64
CA ARG A 71 -1.62 -3.51 2.07
C ARG A 71 -1.46 -2.10 2.63
N LEU A 72 -2.05 -1.09 1.98
CA LEU A 72 -1.99 0.30 2.44
C LEU A 72 -2.68 0.47 3.81
N ASN A 73 -3.87 -0.10 3.97
CA ASN A 73 -4.58 -0.05 5.25
C ASN A 73 -3.77 -0.70 6.39
N ARG A 74 -3.12 -1.84 6.13
CA ARG A 74 -2.23 -2.48 7.13
C ARG A 74 -1.03 -1.62 7.49
N ARG A 75 -0.43 -0.95 6.51
CA ARG A 75 0.71 -0.06 6.74
C ARG A 75 0.30 1.14 7.60
N ILE A 76 -0.84 1.75 7.29
CA ILE A 76 -1.39 2.86 8.08
C ILE A 76 -1.62 2.41 9.53
N ALA A 77 -2.30 1.29 9.74
CA ALA A 77 -2.52 0.75 11.09
C ALA A 77 -1.22 0.47 11.86
N SER A 78 -0.19 -0.05 11.18
CA SER A 78 1.12 -0.27 11.79
C SER A 78 1.80 1.05 12.19
N LEU A 79 1.74 2.08 11.34
CA LEU A 79 2.32 3.39 11.63
C LEU A 79 1.59 4.08 12.78
N GLU A 80 0.26 4.00 12.82
CA GLU A 80 -0.55 4.51 13.92
C GLU A 80 -0.21 3.82 15.24
N ASN A 81 -0.03 2.49 15.23
CA ASN A 81 0.36 1.75 16.42
C ASN A 81 1.77 2.12 16.91
N SER A 82 2.75 2.25 16.00
CA SER A 82 4.10 2.69 16.34
C SER A 82 4.12 4.13 16.88
N LEU A 83 3.32 5.03 16.31
CA LEU A 83 3.16 6.40 16.83
C LEU A 83 2.57 6.40 18.23
N ARG A 84 1.50 5.62 18.47
CA ARG A 84 0.92 5.47 19.81
C ARG A 84 1.96 4.92 20.80
N ALA A 85 2.65 3.84 20.45
CA ALA A 85 3.68 3.24 21.30
C ALA A 85 4.84 4.21 21.64
N ASN A 86 5.33 4.97 20.67
CA ASN A 86 6.36 5.99 20.90
C ASN A 86 5.85 7.13 21.77
N SER A 87 4.61 7.60 21.55
CA SER A 87 4.01 8.65 22.39
C SER A 87 3.80 8.19 23.83
N THR A 88 3.46 6.91 24.05
CA THR A 88 3.34 6.35 25.41
C THR A 88 4.72 6.11 26.05
N ALA A 89 5.73 5.69 25.30
CA ALA A 89 7.10 5.51 25.81
C ALA A 89 7.75 6.85 26.20
N ALA A 90 7.45 7.92 25.46
CA ALA A 90 7.88 9.27 25.82
C ALA A 90 7.26 9.78 27.14
N LEU A 91 6.08 9.27 27.53
CA LEU A 91 5.42 9.62 28.79
C LEU A 91 5.89 8.77 29.98
N THR A 92 6.44 7.57 29.74
CA THR A 92 6.92 6.66 30.79
C THR A 92 8.43 6.63 30.97
N ASN A 93 9.21 7.35 30.17
CA ASN A 93 10.65 7.53 30.41
C ASN A 93 10.88 8.69 31.38
N PRO A 94 11.23 8.47 32.66
CA PRO A 94 11.75 9.56 33.49
C PRO A 94 13.04 10.03 32.84
N ALA A 95 13.14 11.33 32.55
CA ALA A 95 14.32 11.93 31.97
C ALA A 95 15.56 11.57 32.81
N THR A 96 16.38 10.64 32.33
CA THR A 96 17.78 10.56 32.72
C THR A 96 18.45 11.80 32.13
N VAL A 97 18.42 12.88 32.92
CA VAL A 97 19.32 14.01 32.75
C VAL A 97 20.74 13.45 32.59
N PRO A 98 21.43 13.72 31.48
CA PRO A 98 22.83 13.37 31.38
C PRO A 98 23.54 14.23 32.42
N VAL A 99 23.97 13.62 33.51
CA VAL A 99 24.83 14.28 34.48
C VAL A 99 26.13 14.55 33.73
N THR A 100 26.35 15.81 33.35
CA THR A 100 27.66 16.26 32.90
C THR A 100 28.60 16.09 34.07
N THR A 101 29.34 14.99 34.09
CA THR A 101 30.52 14.82 34.94
C THR A 101 31.43 16.03 34.71
N PRO A 102 31.71 16.87 35.72
CA PRO A 102 32.69 17.92 35.58
C PRO A 102 34.02 17.31 35.17
N ALA A 103 34.60 17.83 34.09
CA ALA A 103 35.91 17.45 33.60
C ALA A 103 36.92 17.54 34.76
N ALA A 104 37.57 16.41 35.05
CA ALA A 104 38.74 16.39 35.91
C ALA A 104 39.79 17.31 35.28
N VAL A 105 40.07 18.41 35.98
CA VAL A 105 41.20 19.30 35.71
C VAL A 105 42.46 18.44 35.74
N PRO A 106 43.25 18.38 34.65
CA PRO A 106 44.58 17.78 34.73
C PRO A 106 45.42 18.71 35.60
N GLU A 107 45.93 18.21 36.72
CA GLU A 107 46.99 18.86 37.48
C GLU A 107 48.20 19.05 36.57
N THR A 108 48.38 20.27 36.09
CA THR A 108 49.62 20.73 35.48
C THR A 108 50.64 21.01 36.59
N ASP A 109 51.61 20.12 36.72
CA ASP A 109 52.96 20.49 37.12
C ASP A 109 53.93 19.71 36.22
N PRO A 110 54.67 20.41 35.37
CA PRO A 110 56.06 20.57 35.73
C PRO A 110 56.52 22.01 35.55
N ALA A 111 57.20 22.48 36.58
CA ALA A 111 58.20 23.54 36.52
C ALA A 111 59.04 23.48 35.24
N PHE A 112 58.70 24.30 34.24
CA PHE A 112 59.68 24.91 33.34
C PHE A 112 59.23 26.32 32.99
N ALA A 113 60.06 27.24 33.46
CA ALA A 113 60.03 28.67 33.23
C ALA A 113 59.85 29.02 31.74
N ILE A 114 58.88 29.88 31.45
CA ILE A 114 59.09 30.98 30.50
C ILE A 114 58.56 32.23 31.17
N GLU A 115 59.49 32.92 31.81
CA GLU A 115 59.41 34.31 32.18
C GLU A 115 58.95 35.12 30.96
N ASN A 116 57.79 35.76 31.07
CA ASN A 116 57.47 36.90 30.24
C ASN A 116 57.09 38.02 31.19
N PRO A 117 57.85 39.11 31.16
CA PRO A 117 57.12 40.35 31.16
C PRO A 117 57.70 41.37 30.17
N SER A 118 56.76 42.05 29.53
CA SER A 118 56.86 43.46 29.12
C SER A 118 57.87 43.81 28.03
N GLU A 119 57.35 43.93 26.82
CA GLU A 119 57.77 45.06 25.99
C GLU A 119 56.54 45.72 25.35
N PRO A 120 56.19 46.92 25.81
CA PRO A 120 55.60 47.90 24.91
C PRO A 120 56.42 49.20 24.86
N LEU A 121 56.61 49.65 23.62
CA LEU A 121 56.82 51.02 23.15
C LEU A 121 58.22 51.67 23.28
N LYS A 122 58.92 51.64 22.14
CA LYS A 122 59.70 52.68 21.41
C LYS A 122 60.01 54.02 22.12
N PRO A 123 61.19 54.64 21.82
CA PRO A 123 61.39 55.37 20.55
C PRO A 123 62.43 54.81 19.57
#